data_AF-A0AAN8Q098-F1
#
_entry.id   AF-A0AAN8Q098-F1
#
_cell.length_a   1.000
_cell.length_b   1.000
_cell.length_c   1.000
_cell.angle_alpha   90.00
_cell.angle_beta   90.00
_cell.angle_gamma   90.00
#
_symmetry.space_group_name_H-M   'P 1'
#
loop_
_entity.id
_entity.type
_entity.pdbx_description
1 polymer ?
#
loop_
_entity_poly.entity_id
_entity_poly.type
_entity_poly.pdbx_seq_one_letter_code
_entity_poly.pdbx_strand_id
1 'polypeptide(L)'
;MQRCNASRVAYDWVLIAAKCIPEGVTEKDLILVGGKAKLGEYINTRLTIPFDAAVDDNIFNTEERRAKNVYRHPNYTDGQYHDNIAVIELKTPFTDKVPLLKISPGRT
;
A
#
# COMPACT_ATOMS: atom_id res chain seq x y z
N MET A 1 4.69 -11.28 -9.42
CA MET A 1 4.40 -10.32 -8.34
C MET A 1 4.59 -8.91 -8.89
N GLN A 2 3.53 -8.10 -8.93
CA GLN A 2 3.59 -6.71 -9.39
C GLN A 2 4.04 -5.81 -8.25
N ARG A 3 4.88 -4.80 -8.54
CA ARG A 3 5.32 -3.80 -7.55
C ARG A 3 4.71 -2.46 -7.90
N CYS A 4 4.15 -1.80 -6.90
CA CYS A 4 3.59 -0.49 -7.04
C CYS A 4 3.93 0.39 -5.84
N ASN A 5 4.04 1.68 -6.12
CA ASN A 5 4.13 2.69 -5.09
C ASN A 5 2.73 3.07 -4.64
N ALA A 6 2.61 3.39 -3.36
CA ALA A 6 1.38 3.83 -2.75
C ALA A 6 1.71 4.93 -1.74
N SER A 7 0.72 5.75 -1.42
CA SER A 7 0.86 6.85 -0.46
C SER A 7 -0.09 6.65 0.70
N ARG A 8 0.40 6.78 1.93
CA ARG A 8 -0.46 6.78 3.10
C ARG A 8 -1.18 8.12 3.22
N VAL A 9 -2.51 8.09 3.18
CA VAL A 9 -3.37 9.30 3.20
C VAL A 9 -4.11 9.48 4.53
N ALA A 10 -4.25 8.43 5.33
CA ALA A 10 -4.73 8.51 6.71
C ALA A 10 -4.03 7.46 7.59
N TYR A 11 -4.48 7.30 8.83
CA TYR A 11 -3.85 6.40 9.81
C TYR A 11 -3.79 4.93 9.32
N ASP A 12 -4.89 4.47 8.73
CA ASP A 12 -5.13 3.12 8.23
C ASP A 12 -5.54 3.10 6.74
N TRP A 13 -5.37 4.21 6.02
CA TRP A 13 -5.73 4.31 4.59
C TRP A 13 -4.52 4.60 3.72
N VAL A 14 -4.43 3.83 2.63
CA VAL A 14 -3.40 3.96 1.60
C VAL A 14 -4.05 4.22 0.25
N LEU A 15 -3.57 5.24 -0.45
CA LEU A 15 -3.92 5.57 -1.83
C LEU A 15 -2.95 4.92 -2.81
N ILE A 16 -3.48 4.33 -3.87
CA ILE A 16 -2.70 3.64 -4.90
C ILE A 16 -3.37 3.80 -6.26
N ALA A 17 -2.64 3.55 -7.34
CA ALA A 17 -3.24 3.43 -8.67
C ALA A 17 -4.07 2.15 -8.77
N ALA A 18 -5.28 2.21 -9.33
CA ALA A 18 -6.14 1.04 -9.49
C ALA A 18 -5.51 -0.07 -10.35
N LYS A 19 -4.70 0.30 -11.36
CA LYS A 19 -3.92 -0.61 -12.21
C LYS A 19 -2.93 -1.50 -11.44
N CYS A 20 -2.62 -1.14 -10.19
CA CYS A 20 -1.79 -1.96 -9.31
C CYS A 20 -2.55 -3.12 -8.65
N ILE A 21 -3.88 -3.14 -8.79
CA ILE A 21 -4.79 -4.12 -8.23
C ILE A 21 -5.73 -4.60 -9.35
N PRO A 22 -5.21 -5.32 -10.35
CA PRO A 22 -6.00 -5.78 -11.49
C PRO A 22 -7.17 -6.68 -11.06
N GLU A 23 -8.09 -6.92 -11.97
CA GLU A 23 -9.22 -7.82 -11.74
C GLU A 23 -8.76 -9.19 -11.21
N GLY A 24 -9.49 -9.71 -10.23
CA GLY A 24 -9.15 -10.95 -9.52
C GLY A 24 -8.20 -10.77 -8.33
N VAL A 25 -7.50 -9.65 -8.19
CA VAL A 25 -6.70 -9.35 -6.98
C VAL A 25 -7.62 -8.84 -5.86
N THR A 26 -7.48 -9.46 -4.70
CA THR A 26 -8.24 -9.18 -3.47
C THR A 26 -7.34 -8.69 -2.34
N GLU A 27 -7.92 -8.33 -1.19
CA GLU A 27 -7.17 -7.94 0.01
C GLU A 27 -6.19 -9.02 0.50
N LYS A 28 -6.45 -10.30 0.18
CA LYS A 28 -5.59 -11.42 0.57
C LYS A 28 -4.30 -11.49 -0.24
N ASP A 29 -4.26 -10.86 -1.40
CA ASP A 29 -3.13 -10.89 -2.33
C ASP A 29 -2.19 -9.70 -2.16
N LEU A 30 -2.51 -8.80 -1.21
CA LEU A 30 -1.82 -7.52 -1.01
C LEU A 30 -0.98 -7.52 0.25
N ILE A 31 0.27 -7.08 0.10
CA ILE A 31 1.18 -6.72 1.18
C ILE A 31 1.58 -5.27 0.98
N LEU A 32 1.33 -4.45 1.99
CA LEU A 32 1.73 -3.06 2.02
C LEU A 32 2.95 -2.93 2.92
N VAL A 33 3.99 -2.29 2.41
CA VAL A 33 5.28 -2.20 3.10
C VAL A 33 5.59 -0.72 3.31
N GLY A 34 5.84 -0.35 4.56
CA GLY A 34 6.36 0.96 4.94
C GLY A 34 7.77 0.81 5.51
N GLY A 35 8.62 1.83 5.44
CA GLY A 35 9.93 1.75 6.07
C GLY A 35 10.92 2.80 5.57
N LYS A 36 11.94 3.08 6.40
CA LYS A 36 12.69 4.35 6.36
C LYS A 36 14.12 4.27 5.80
N ALA A 37 14.72 3.08 5.66
CA ALA A 37 16.15 2.99 5.29
C ALA A 37 16.53 1.88 4.29
N LYS A 38 15.82 0.75 4.20
CA LYS A 38 16.24 -0.41 3.37
C LYS A 38 15.13 -1.08 2.55
N LEU A 39 14.17 -0.28 2.08
CA LEU A 39 13.02 -0.81 1.34
C LEU A 39 13.42 -1.63 0.09
N GLY A 40 14.50 -1.24 -0.60
CA GLY A 40 15.01 -1.98 -1.76
C GLY A 40 15.52 -3.38 -1.43
N GLU A 41 16.37 -3.52 -0.41
CA GLU A 41 16.89 -4.82 0.05
C GLU A 41 15.77 -5.73 0.55
N TYR A 42 14.83 -5.14 1.30
CA TYR A 42 13.64 -5.84 1.77
C TYR A 42 12.81 -6.38 0.60
N ILE A 43 12.51 -5.55 -0.41
CA ILE A 43 11.71 -5.97 -1.58
C ILE A 43 12.38 -7.14 -2.31
N ASN A 44 13.71 -7.09 -2.47
CA ASN A 44 14.45 -8.16 -3.14
C ASN A 44 14.38 -9.48 -2.36
N THR A 45 14.49 -9.43 -1.03
CA THR A 45 14.34 -10.59 -0.16
C THR A 45 12.91 -11.11 -0.18
N ARG A 46 11.91 -10.22 -0.16
CA ARG A 46 10.49 -10.59 -0.13
C ARG A 46 10.05 -11.40 -1.33
N LEU A 47 10.67 -11.17 -2.49
CA LEU A 47 10.39 -11.86 -3.76
C LEU A 47 10.86 -13.32 -3.77
N THR A 48 11.79 -13.72 -2.89
CA THR A 48 12.35 -15.07 -2.86
C THR A 48 11.64 -15.99 -1.86
N ILE A 49 10.73 -15.46 -1.05
CA ILE A 49 10.04 -16.19 0.01
C ILE A 49 8.52 -16.32 -0.27
N PRO A 50 7.86 -17.36 0.27
CA PRO A 50 6.41 -17.51 0.16
C PRO A 50 5.62 -16.32 0.71
N PHE A 51 4.39 -16.12 0.21
CA PHE A 51 3.54 -15.00 0.61
C PHE A 51 3.12 -15.02 2.10
N ASP A 52 2.96 -16.21 2.67
CA ASP A 52 2.57 -16.37 4.08
C ASP A 52 3.76 -16.52 5.03
N ALA A 53 4.99 -16.57 4.50
CA ALA A 53 6.19 -16.62 5.32
C ALA A 53 6.46 -15.24 5.94
N ALA A 54 6.93 -15.24 7.18
CA ALA A 54 7.40 -14.03 7.84
C ALA A 54 8.77 -13.60 7.28
N VAL A 55 8.95 -12.31 7.04
CA VAL A 55 10.27 -11.69 6.92
C VAL A 55 10.63 -11.12 8.29
N ASP A 56 11.88 -11.32 8.72
CA ASP A 56 12.38 -10.60 9.89
C ASP A 56 12.49 -9.11 9.57
N ASP A 57 11.53 -8.36 10.09
CA ASP A 57 11.40 -6.92 9.91
C ASP A 57 12.51 -6.13 10.62
N ASN A 58 13.12 -6.70 11.66
CA ASN A 58 14.21 -6.06 12.41
C ASN A 58 15.49 -5.93 11.58
N ILE A 59 15.70 -6.80 10.59
CA ILE A 59 16.86 -6.74 9.68
C ILE A 59 16.77 -5.52 8.76
N PHE A 60 15.55 -5.22 8.29
CA PHE A 60 15.32 -4.22 7.25
C PHE A 60 14.77 -2.89 7.79
N ASN A 61 14.32 -2.86 9.04
CA ASN A 61 13.64 -1.72 9.63
C ASN A 61 12.46 -1.26 8.76
N THR A 62 11.63 -2.23 8.36
CA THR A 62 10.42 -2.07 7.56
C THR A 62 9.23 -2.59 8.35
N GLU A 63 8.03 -2.19 7.96
CA GLU A 63 6.78 -2.66 8.54
C GLU A 63 5.94 -3.28 7.42
N GLU A 64 5.43 -4.50 7.61
CA GLU A 64 4.44 -5.10 6.73
C GLU A 64 3.03 -4.90 7.28
N ARG A 65 2.07 -4.62 6.38
CA ARG A 65 0.64 -4.56 6.68
C ARG A 65 -0.17 -5.34 5.66
N ARG A 66 -1.22 -5.98 6.16
CA ARG A 66 -2.21 -6.68 5.33
C ARG A 66 -3.36 -5.75 5.01
N ALA A 67 -3.88 -5.84 3.80
CA ALA A 67 -5.12 -5.16 3.45
C ALA A 67 -6.30 -5.79 4.20
N LYS A 68 -7.22 -4.93 4.65
CA LYS A 68 -8.52 -5.28 5.20
C LYS A 68 -9.58 -5.22 4.11
N ASN A 69 -9.59 -4.11 3.36
CA ASN A 69 -10.50 -3.87 2.26
C ASN A 69 -9.78 -3.16 1.12
N VAL A 70 -10.30 -3.33 -0.09
CA VAL A 70 -9.81 -2.67 -1.30
C VAL A 70 -10.97 -2.01 -2.02
N TYR A 71 -10.83 -0.72 -2.32
CA TYR A 71 -11.83 0.07 -3.01
C TYR A 71 -11.22 0.63 -4.29
N ARG A 72 -11.55 0.01 -5.42
CA ARG A 72 -11.25 0.55 -6.75
C ARG A 72 -12.30 1.61 -7.08
N HIS A 73 -11.92 2.66 -7.81
CA HIS A 73 -12.90 3.60 -8.33
C HIS A 73 -13.96 2.85 -9.16
N PRO A 74 -15.26 3.11 -8.97
CA PRO A 74 -16.32 2.31 -9.59
C PRO A 74 -16.31 2.34 -11.12
N ASN A 75 -15.75 3.38 -11.71
CA ASN A 75 -15.63 3.52 -13.17
C ASN A 75 -14.27 3.01 -13.71
N TYR A 76 -13.38 2.50 -12.85
CA TYR A 76 -12.11 1.95 -13.30
C TYR A 76 -12.32 0.60 -14.01
N THR A 77 -11.71 0.42 -15.18
CA THR A 77 -11.59 -0.86 -15.88
C THR A 77 -10.14 -1.14 -16.23
N ASP A 78 -9.75 -2.41 -16.23
CA ASP A 78 -8.37 -2.81 -16.50
C ASP A 78 -7.94 -2.39 -17.92
N GLY A 79 -6.76 -1.79 -18.01
CA GLY A 79 -6.20 -1.29 -19.27
C GLY A 79 -6.52 0.17 -19.61
N GLN A 80 -7.47 0.81 -18.92
CA GLN A 80 -7.75 2.23 -19.14
C GLN A 80 -6.87 3.15 -18.29
N TYR A 81 -6.73 4.41 -18.73
CA TYR A 81 -5.97 5.45 -18.01
C TYR A 81 -6.83 6.30 -17.07
N HIS A 82 -8.14 6.40 -17.35
CA HIS A 82 -9.09 7.17 -16.54
C HIS A 82 -9.44 6.45 -15.25
N ASP A 83 -9.77 7.21 -14.20
CA ASP A 83 -10.20 6.68 -12.91
C ASP A 83 -9.20 5.68 -12.28
N ASN A 84 -7.92 5.78 -12.65
CA ASN A 84 -6.85 4.90 -12.21
C ASN A 84 -6.42 5.21 -10.76
N ILE A 85 -7.36 5.01 -9.84
CA ILE A 85 -7.24 5.35 -8.43
C ILE A 85 -7.98 4.31 -7.59
N ALA A 86 -7.35 3.88 -6.51
CA ALA A 86 -7.90 2.97 -5.54
C ALA A 86 -7.42 3.34 -4.15
N VAL A 87 -8.19 2.96 -3.13
CA VAL A 87 -7.80 3.08 -1.74
C VAL A 87 -7.84 1.72 -1.06
N ILE A 88 -6.90 1.50 -0.15
CA ILE A 88 -6.76 0.28 0.63
C ILE A 88 -6.92 0.67 2.10
N GLU A 89 -7.82 -0.01 2.79
CA GLU A 89 -7.92 0.03 4.25
C GLU A 89 -6.99 -1.05 4.82
N LEU A 90 -6.17 -0.70 5.80
CA LEU A 90 -5.23 -1.63 6.44
C LEU A 90 -5.90 -2.38 7.60
N LYS A 91 -5.52 -3.65 7.82
CA LYS A 91 -5.96 -4.41 9.03
C LYS A 91 -5.41 -3.79 10.31
N THR A 92 -4.17 -3.34 10.25
CA THR A 92 -3.49 -2.63 11.33
C THR A 92 -2.74 -1.42 10.74
N PRO A 93 -2.73 -0.28 11.43
CA PRO A 93 -2.02 0.92 10.99
C PRO A 93 -0.50 0.74 11.11
N PHE A 94 0.28 1.49 10.32
CA PHE A 94 1.73 1.59 10.51
C PHE A 94 2.06 2.28 11.83
N THR A 95 3.15 1.86 12.49
CA THR A 95 3.53 2.36 13.83
C THR A 95 3.97 3.82 13.77
N ASP A 96 4.61 4.22 12.67
CA ASP A 96 4.99 5.60 12.43
C ASP A 96 3.77 6.52 12.33
N LYS A 97 3.65 7.50 13.22
CA LYS A 97 2.65 8.56 13.09
C LYS A 97 3.06 9.47 11.94
N VAL A 98 2.29 9.52 10.84
CA VAL A 98 2.42 10.65 9.90
C VAL A 98 1.96 11.88 10.65
N PRO A 99 2.71 12.99 10.66
CA PRO A 99 2.13 14.27 11.00
C PRO A 99 0.94 14.49 10.06
N LEU A 100 -0.26 14.70 10.60
CA LEU A 100 -1.39 15.11 9.77
C LEU A 100 -0.95 16.35 8.99
N LEU A 101 -1.07 16.30 7.66
CA LEU A 101 -0.86 17.48 6.84
C LEU A 101 -1.82 18.55 7.35
N LYS A 102 -1.26 19.67 7.85
CA LYS A 102 -2.06 20.85 8.16
C LYS A 102 -2.59 21.36 6.83
N ILE A 103 -3.84 21.06 6.52
CA ILE A 103 -4.53 21.67 5.38
C ILE A 103 -4.68 23.15 5.75
N SER A 104 -3.92 24.03 5.09
CA SER A 104 -4.20 25.46 5.16
C SER A 104 -5.58 25.68 4.53
N PRO A 105 -6.52 26.37 5.20
CA PRO A 105 -7.76 26.76 4.55
C PRO A 105 -7.39 27.56 3.30
N GLY A 106 -7.86 27.11 2.14
CA GLY A 106 -7.69 27.84 0.89
C GLY A 106 -8.23 29.26 1.06
N ARG A 107 -7.53 30.27 0.54
CA ARG A 107 -8.11 31.60 0.38
C ARG A 107 -9.37 31.44 -0.46
N THR A 108 -10.51 31.74 0.15
CA THR A 108 -11.76 32.00 -0.57
C THR A 108 -11.73 33.41 -1.13
#